data_AF-A0A4Z0BPT7-F1
#
_entry.id   AF-A0A4Z0BPT7-F1
#
_cell.length_a   1.000
_cell.length_b   1.000
_cell.length_c   1.000
_cell.angle_alpha   90.00
_cell.angle_beta   90.00
_cell.angle_gamma   90.00
#
_symmetry.space_group_name_H-M   'P 1'
#
loop_
_entity.id
_entity.type
_entity.pdbx_description
1 polymer ?
#
loop_
_entity_poly.entity_id
_entity_poly.type
_entity_poly.pdbx_seq_one_letter_code
_entity_poly.pdbx_strand_id
1 'polypeptide(L)'
;MQGDATRPPGLIPTPDLRAVRAQGDALPAACMTAWQTTLALMTAYGRESAPAEKLLLARRIERELAALATASVEVAPSWHESFQRLGRRWRRTSQRLAAEPAVAAKRLHRAGPRRSL
;
A
#
# COMPACT_ATOMS: atom_id res chain seq x y z
N MET A 1 32.14 0.02 -53.28
CA MET A 1 32.35 -1.40 -52.91
C MET A 1 33.25 -1.40 -51.68
N GLN A 2 33.05 -2.10 -50.58
CA GLN A 2 31.97 -2.91 -50.03
C GLN A 2 32.41 -3.13 -48.58
N GLY A 3 31.49 -3.04 -47.64
CA GLY A 3 31.79 -3.26 -46.22
C GLY A 3 30.51 -3.25 -45.40
N ASP A 4 29.49 -3.93 -45.93
CA ASP A 4 28.24 -4.20 -45.25
C ASP A 4 28.56 -5.11 -44.05
N ALA A 5 28.55 -4.52 -42.85
CA ALA A 5 28.75 -5.24 -41.60
C ALA A 5 27.47 -6.02 -41.29
N THR A 6 27.40 -7.24 -41.80
CA THR A 6 26.39 -8.24 -41.49
C THR A 6 26.25 -8.39 -39.96
N ARG A 7 25.24 -7.72 -39.39
CA ARG A 7 24.78 -7.96 -38.01
C ARG A 7 24.20 -9.38 -37.98
N PRO A 8 24.73 -10.32 -37.19
CA PRO A 8 24.18 -11.66 -37.14
C PRO A 8 22.75 -11.60 -36.55
N PRO A 9 21.75 -12.19 -37.23
CA PRO A 9 20.42 -12.32 -36.68
C PRO A 9 20.43 -13.42 -35.61
N GLY A 10 19.89 -13.12 -34.43
CA GLY A 10 19.44 -14.18 -33.52
C GLY A 10 20.25 -14.43 -32.25
N LEU A 11 21.03 -13.47 -31.73
CA LEU A 11 21.44 -13.56 -30.33
C LEU A 11 20.23 -13.21 -29.46
N ILE A 12 19.41 -14.21 -29.13
CA ILE A 12 18.43 -14.08 -28.04
C ILE A 12 19.25 -13.68 -26.80
N PRO A 13 18.97 -12.55 -26.14
CA PRO A 13 19.67 -12.20 -24.92
C PRO A 13 19.41 -13.31 -23.91
N THR A 14 20.43 -14.12 -23.63
CA THR A 14 20.37 -15.13 -22.59
C THR A 14 20.10 -14.38 -21.28
N PRO A 15 19.00 -14.66 -20.56
CA PRO A 15 18.72 -13.97 -19.33
C PRO A 15 19.90 -14.22 -18.38
N ASP A 16 20.46 -13.13 -17.83
CA ASP A 16 21.52 -13.22 -16.85
C ASP A 16 20.96 -13.95 -15.62
N LEU A 17 21.33 -15.22 -15.48
CA LEU A 17 20.85 -16.09 -14.41
C LEU A 17 21.24 -15.54 -13.03
N ARG A 18 22.31 -14.74 -12.92
CA ARG A 18 22.68 -14.06 -11.67
C ARG A 18 21.74 -12.92 -11.38
N ALA A 19 21.35 -12.14 -12.40
CA ALA A 19 20.35 -11.10 -12.24
C ALA A 19 18.99 -11.69 -11.85
N VAL A 20 18.54 -12.77 -12.51
CA VAL A 20 17.30 -13.48 -12.17
C VAL A 20 17.33 -14.02 -10.74
N ARG A 21 18.46 -14.59 -10.31
CA ARG A 21 18.64 -15.09 -8.94
C ARG A 21 18.66 -13.96 -7.90
N ALA A 22 19.38 -12.88 -8.17
CA ALA A 22 19.38 -11.69 -7.32
C ALA A 22 17.98 -11.06 -7.21
N GLN A 23 17.21 -11.07 -8.31
CA GLN A 23 15.81 -10.66 -8.31
C GLN A 23 14.94 -11.57 -7.42
N GLY A 24 15.17 -12.89 -7.52
CA GLY A 24 14.49 -13.91 -6.71
C GLY A 24 14.76 -13.76 -5.20
N ASP A 25 15.96 -13.34 -4.81
CA ASP A 25 16.33 -13.11 -3.41
C ASP A 25 15.89 -11.71 -2.91
N ALA A 26 15.83 -10.72 -3.80
CA ALA A 26 15.43 -9.35 -3.46
C ALA A 26 13.93 -9.22 -3.15
N LEU A 27 13.08 -10.01 -3.83
CA LEU A 27 11.62 -9.90 -3.70
C LEU A 27 11.10 -10.32 -2.30
N PRO A 28 11.54 -11.46 -1.70
CA PRO A 28 11.20 -11.82 -0.33
C PRO A 28 11.71 -10.80 0.70
N ALA A 29 12.93 -10.29 0.53
CA ALA A 29 13.52 -9.28 1.42
C ALA A 29 12.69 -7.98 1.39
N ALA A 30 12.33 -7.50 0.20
CA ALA A 30 11.48 -6.32 0.03
C ALA A 30 10.09 -6.52 0.66
N CYS A 31 9.48 -7.71 0.50
CA CYS A 31 8.21 -8.04 1.12
C CYS A 31 8.29 -8.01 2.65
N MET A 32 9.36 -8.56 3.23
CA MET A 32 9.59 -8.52 4.68
C MET A 32 9.77 -7.10 5.21
N THR A 33 10.57 -6.27 4.53
CA THR A 33 10.77 -4.85 4.90
C THR A 33 9.46 -4.06 4.80
N ALA A 34 8.67 -4.28 3.76
CA ALA A 34 7.35 -3.65 3.61
C ALA A 34 6.38 -4.11 4.72
N TRP A 35 6.43 -5.38 5.13
CA TRP A 35 5.63 -5.87 6.25
C TRP A 35 6.03 -5.22 7.57
N GLN A 36 7.33 -5.12 7.87
CA GLN A 36 7.83 -4.44 9.06
C GLN A 36 7.43 -2.96 9.09
N THR A 37 7.51 -2.27 7.95
CA THR A 37 7.04 -0.89 7.79
C THR A 37 5.55 -0.77 8.10
N THR A 38 4.76 -1.72 7.58
CA THR A 38 3.31 -1.77 7.84
C THR A 38 3.01 -1.96 9.32
N LEU A 39 3.74 -2.84 10.01
CA LEU A 39 3.61 -3.04 11.46
C LEU A 39 3.95 -1.77 12.24
N ALA A 40 5.05 -1.10 11.90
CA ALA A 40 5.45 0.15 12.54
C ALA A 40 4.37 1.25 12.37
N LEU A 41 3.76 1.34 11.19
CA LEU A 41 2.64 2.26 10.94
C LEU A 41 1.40 1.89 11.76
N MET A 42 1.06 0.61 11.89
CA MET A 42 -0.05 0.17 12.73
C MET A 42 0.20 0.48 14.21
N THR A 43 1.44 0.34 14.69
CA THR A 43 1.84 0.74 16.04
C THR A 43 1.72 2.26 16.23
N ALA A 44 2.20 3.06 15.28
CA ALA A 44 2.06 4.52 15.31
C ALA A 44 0.59 4.93 15.34
N TYR A 45 -0.25 4.31 14.50
CA TYR A 45 -1.70 4.55 14.48
C TYR A 45 -2.36 4.27 15.84
N GLY A 46 -1.93 3.23 16.55
CA GLY A 46 -2.45 2.90 17.88
C GLY A 46 -2.10 3.92 18.96
N ARG A 47 -1.00 4.66 18.78
CA ARG A 47 -0.54 5.71 19.71
C ARG A 47 -1.10 7.09 19.37
N GLU A 48 -1.39 7.33 18.10
CA GLU A 48 -1.90 8.62 17.66
C GLU A 48 -3.26 8.92 18.30
N SER A 49 -3.52 10.19 18.58
CA SER A 49 -4.80 10.69 19.11
C SER A 49 -5.46 11.69 18.17
N ALA A 50 -4.68 12.42 17.39
CA ALA A 50 -5.17 13.41 16.43
C ALA A 50 -5.92 12.73 15.26
N PRO A 51 -7.18 13.11 14.98
CA PRO A 51 -7.99 12.44 13.98
C PRO A 51 -7.45 12.62 12.55
N ALA A 52 -6.87 13.78 12.24
CA ALA A 52 -6.28 14.05 10.93
C ALA A 52 -5.04 13.18 10.67
N GLU A 53 -4.15 13.06 11.65
CA GLU A 53 -2.95 12.23 11.55
C GLU A 53 -3.30 10.74 11.51
N LYS A 54 -4.30 10.30 12.28
CA LYS A 54 -4.87 8.94 12.16
C LYS A 54 -5.35 8.63 10.76
N LEU A 55 -6.00 9.57 10.09
CA LEU A 55 -6.47 9.38 8.71
C LEU A 55 -5.29 9.19 7.75
N LEU A 56 -4.23 10.00 7.89
CA LEU A 56 -3.03 9.89 7.06
C LEU A 56 -2.33 8.54 7.26
N LEU A 57 -2.18 8.11 8.52
CA LEU A 57 -1.62 6.80 8.87
C LEU A 57 -2.48 5.66 8.31
N ALA A 58 -3.81 5.72 8.48
CA ALA A 58 -4.72 4.71 7.95
C ALA A 58 -4.62 4.57 6.42
N ARG A 59 -4.52 5.69 5.70
CA ARG A 59 -4.31 5.70 4.24
C ARG A 59 -2.94 5.17 3.84
N ARG A 60 -1.90 5.43 4.64
CA ARG A 60 -0.56 4.87 4.38
C ARG A 60 -0.57 3.36 4.55
N ILE A 61 -1.13 2.86 5.65
CA ILE A 61 -1.27 1.42 5.93
C ILE A 61 -2.05 0.72 4.81
N GLU A 62 -3.16 1.32 4.34
CA GLU A 62 -3.92 0.81 3.20
C GLU A 62 -3.06 0.64 1.94
N ARG A 63 -2.24 1.64 1.60
CA ARG A 63 -1.35 1.59 0.43
C ARG A 63 -0.25 0.54 0.58
N GLU A 64 0.38 0.44 1.75
CA GLU A 64 1.42 -0.56 2.01
C GLU A 64 0.85 -1.99 1.91
N LEU A 65 -0.35 -2.22 2.45
CA LEU A 65 -1.02 -3.52 2.35
C LEU A 65 -1.43 -3.87 0.91
N ALA A 66 -1.81 -2.89 0.10
CA ALA A 66 -2.07 -3.10 -1.32
C ALA A 66 -0.80 -3.49 -2.08
N ALA A 67 0.33 -2.81 -1.80
CA ALA A 67 1.63 -3.15 -2.39
C ALA A 67 2.09 -4.55 -1.97
N LEU A 68 1.94 -4.90 -0.68
CA LEU A 68 2.21 -6.25 -0.16
C LEU A 68 1.34 -7.31 -0.82
N ALA A 69 0.04 -7.03 -1.03
CA ALA A 69 -0.85 -7.95 -1.72
C ALA A 69 -0.33 -8.24 -3.13
N THR A 70 0.05 -7.22 -3.91
CA THR A 70 0.62 -7.41 -5.25
C THR A 70 1.93 -8.20 -5.23
N ALA A 71 2.88 -7.82 -4.36
CA ALA A 71 4.18 -8.48 -4.27
C ALA A 71 4.07 -9.95 -3.77
N SER A 72 3.10 -10.24 -2.91
CA SER A 72 2.93 -11.57 -2.34
C SER A 72 2.38 -12.61 -3.31
N VAL A 73 1.82 -12.22 -4.47
CA VAL A 73 1.32 -13.19 -5.47
C VAL A 73 2.44 -14.11 -5.94
N GLU A 74 3.66 -13.59 -6.10
CA GLU A 74 4.80 -14.34 -6.62
C GLU A 74 5.60 -15.03 -5.51
N VAL A 75 5.61 -14.48 -4.29
CA VAL A 75 6.44 -14.99 -3.17
C VAL A 75 5.68 -15.96 -2.27
N ALA A 76 4.42 -15.65 -1.96
CA ALA A 76 3.62 -16.38 -0.99
C ALA A 76 2.12 -16.17 -1.28
N PRO A 77 1.53 -16.90 -2.24
CA PRO A 77 0.14 -16.70 -2.68
C PRO A 77 -0.88 -16.78 -1.54
N SER A 78 -0.58 -17.56 -0.50
CA SER A 78 -1.42 -17.68 0.70
C SER A 78 -1.53 -16.37 1.51
N TRP A 79 -0.55 -15.48 1.41
CA TRP A 79 -0.55 -14.18 2.09
C TRP A 79 -1.34 -13.13 1.33
N HIS A 80 -1.49 -13.28 0.01
CA HIS A 80 -2.22 -12.34 -0.85
C HIS A 80 -3.62 -12.05 -0.31
N GLU A 81 -4.39 -13.10 0.00
CA GLU A 81 -5.76 -12.94 0.50
C GLU A 81 -5.79 -12.28 1.89
N SER A 82 -4.79 -12.53 2.72
CA SER A 82 -4.66 -11.91 4.05
C SER A 82 -4.37 -10.42 3.95
N PHE A 83 -3.43 -10.01 3.09
CA PHE A 83 -3.14 -8.60 2.85
C PHE A 83 -4.32 -7.87 2.19
N GLN A 84 -5.01 -8.51 1.24
CA GLN A 84 -6.26 -8.00 0.65
C GLN A 84 -7.34 -7.75 1.71
N ARG A 85 -7.57 -8.72 2.61
CA ARG A 85 -8.55 -8.58 3.70
C ARG A 85 -8.19 -7.45 4.65
N LEU A 86 -6.92 -7.35 5.04
CA LEU A 86 -6.42 -6.26 5.88
C LEU A 86 -6.55 -4.90 5.17
N GLY A 87 -6.18 -4.82 3.90
CA GLY A 87 -6.29 -3.60 3.08
C GLY A 87 -7.75 -3.11 3.00
N ARG A 88 -8.70 -4.02 2.76
CA ARG A 88 -10.15 -3.70 2.79
C ARG A 88 -10.62 -3.21 4.15
N ARG A 89 -10.08 -3.73 5.25
CA ARG A 89 -10.39 -3.25 6.61
C ARG A 89 -9.87 -1.84 6.81
N TRP A 90 -8.62 -1.56 6.44
CA TRP A 90 -8.01 -0.25 6.57
C TRP A 90 -8.64 0.81 5.67
N ARG A 91 -9.08 0.43 4.46
CA ARG A 91 -9.89 1.28 3.57
C ARG A 91 -11.19 1.73 4.23
N ARG A 92 -11.91 0.81 4.88
CA ARG A 92 -13.12 1.17 5.65
C ARG A 92 -12.81 2.09 6.82
N THR A 93 -11.69 1.86 7.51
CA THR A 93 -11.24 2.73 8.60
C THR A 93 -10.93 4.14 8.10
N SER A 94 -10.18 4.28 6.99
CA SER A 94 -9.82 5.58 6.41
C SER A 94 -11.07 6.34 5.91
N GLN A 95 -12.03 5.64 5.29
CA GLN A 95 -13.31 6.22 4.90
C GLN A 95 -14.13 6.73 6.09
N ARG A 96 -14.19 5.96 7.18
CA ARG A 96 -14.92 6.37 8.39
C ARG A 96 -14.30 7.62 9.02
N LEU A 97 -12.98 7.66 9.15
CA LEU A 97 -12.26 8.82 9.71
C LEU A 97 -12.41 10.07 8.82
N ALA A 98 -12.43 9.90 7.50
CA ALA A 98 -12.68 11.02 6.58
C ALA A 98 -14.12 11.57 6.67
N ALA A 99 -15.10 10.74 7.03
CA ALA A 99 -16.49 11.14 7.15
C ALA A 99 -16.83 11.82 8.48
N GLU A 100 -16.08 11.58 9.56
CA GLU A 100 -16.32 12.18 10.88
C GLU A 100 -16.42 13.72 10.90
N PRO A 101 -15.49 14.49 10.29
CA PRO A 101 -15.58 15.94 10.30
C PRO A 101 -16.82 16.46 9.55
N ALA A 102 -17.23 15.78 8.46
CA ALA A 102 -18.43 16.14 7.71
C ALA A 102 -19.72 15.83 8.49
N VAL A 103 -19.75 14.73 9.24
CA VAL A 103 -20.89 14.36 10.10
C VAL A 103 -21.00 15.32 11.30
N ALA A 104 -19.88 15.70 11.91
CA ALA A 104 -19.85 16.67 13.00
C ALA A 104 -20.35 18.06 12.55
N ALA A 105 -19.88 18.53 11.38
CA ALA A 105 -20.34 19.79 10.80
C ALA A 105 -21.84 19.78 10.50
N LYS A 106 -22.38 18.68 9.95
CA LYS A 106 -23.81 18.53 9.66
C LYS A 106 -24.67 18.50 10.94
N ARG A 107 -24.18 17.93 12.05
CA ARG A 107 -24.86 17.95 13.35
C ARG A 107 -24.95 19.36 13.94
N LEU A 108 -23.86 20.12 13.85
CA LEU A 108 -23.83 21.51 14.32
C LEU A 108 -24.78 22.40 13.51
N HIS A 109 -24.86 22.19 12.19
CA HIS A 109 -25.79 22.95 11.35
C HIS A 109 -27.27 22.61 11.61
N ARG A 110 -27.57 21.36 12.00
CA ARG A 110 -28.94 20.95 12.38
C ARG A 110 -29.35 21.41 13.78
N ALA A 111 -28.39 21.61 14.67
CA ALA A 111 -28.62 22.11 16.03
C ALA A 111 -28.72 23.66 16.09
N GLY A 112 -29.27 24.28 15.04
CA GLY A 112 -29.42 25.73 14.90
C GLY A 112 -29.92 26.42 16.18
N PRO A 113 -29.59 27.71 16.35
CA PRO A 113 -29.67 28.39 17.64
C PRO A 113 -31.07 28.25 18.21
N ARG A 114 -31.18 27.68 19.41
CA ARG A 114 -32.37 27.86 20.24
C ARG A 114 -32.52 29.37 20.44
N ARG A 115 -33.40 29.99 19.64
CA ARG A 115 -33.90 31.33 19.89
C ARG A 115 -34.55 31.28 21.27
N SER A 116 -33.82 31.76 22.28
CA SER A 116 -34.40 32.15 23.56
C SER A 116 -35.36 33.29 23.26
N LEU A 117 -36.65 32.99 23.32
CA LEU A 117 -37.73 33.96 23.47
C LEU A 117 -38.10 34.00 24.96
#